data_AF-A0A363U9Z5-F1
#
_entry.id   AF-A0A363U9Z5-F1
#
_cell.length_a   1.000
_cell.length_b   1.000
_cell.length_c   1.000
_cell.angle_alpha   90.00
_cell.angle_beta   90.00
_cell.angle_gamma   90.00
#
_symmetry.space_group_name_H-M   'P 1'
#
loop_
_entity.id
_entity.type
_entity.pdbx_description
1 polymer ?
#
loop_
_entity_poly.entity_id
_entity_poly.type
_entity_poly.pdbx_seq_one_letter_code
_entity_poly.pdbx_strand_id
1 'polypeptide(L)'
;MHYLTIVLRFLHVVSGAFWFGSAMMMSFFISPSVAATSDAGQRFMGHLVKQGRVVTAISALAGITVLAGAGLYWIDSAGFSSPWTWSGTGLVFGLGGAFGLIGFIFGIQIGTNINKIVKTGSEIQGKPTPEQMGLIQAAQKRLKVVGPISAYSLILAVICMSVARYWF
;
A
#
# COMPACT_ATOMS: atom_id res chain seq x y z
N MET A 1 12.79 11.30 -24.92
CA MET A 1 12.97 10.09 -24.09
C MET A 1 13.55 10.36 -22.71
N HIS A 2 14.57 11.23 -22.56
CA HIS A 2 15.22 11.46 -21.25
C HIS A 2 14.32 12.15 -20.20
N TYR A 3 13.49 13.12 -20.61
CA TYR A 3 12.58 13.80 -19.67
C TYR A 3 11.49 12.88 -19.10
N LEU A 4 10.96 11.96 -19.92
CA LEU A 4 9.94 11.01 -19.48
C LEU A 4 10.47 10.09 -18.38
N THR A 5 11.66 9.51 -18.54
CA THR A 5 12.24 8.62 -17.53
C THR A 5 12.58 9.35 -16.24
N ILE A 6 13.02 10.62 -16.31
CA ILE A 6 13.23 11.47 -15.13
C ILE A 6 11.91 11.70 -14.39
N VAL A 7 10.85 12.08 -15.11
CA VAL A 7 9.53 12.33 -14.50
C VAL A 7 8.97 11.05 -13.88
N LEU A 8 9.04 9.91 -14.58
CA LEU A 8 8.60 8.62 -14.04
C LEU A 8 9.40 8.22 -12.81
N ARG A 9 10.73 8.41 -12.79
CA ARG A 9 11.56 8.17 -11.60
C ARG A 9 11.15 9.06 -10.43
N PHE A 10 10.96 10.35 -10.68
CA PHE A 10 10.51 11.29 -9.65
C PHE A 10 9.16 10.85 -9.07
N LEU A 11 8.17 10.57 -9.92
CA LEU A 11 6.86 10.10 -9.50
C LEU A 11 6.96 8.79 -8.72
N HIS A 12 7.69 7.80 -9.23
CA HIS A 12 7.84 6.50 -8.59
C HIS A 12 8.47 6.61 -7.19
N VAL A 13 9.59 7.32 -7.08
CA VAL A 13 10.35 7.41 -5.82
C VAL A 13 9.60 8.25 -4.78
N VAL A 14 9.10 9.43 -5.16
CA VAL A 14 8.42 10.33 -4.22
C VAL A 14 7.10 9.72 -3.76
N SER A 15 6.25 9.27 -4.68
CA SER A 15 4.98 8.65 -4.29
C SER A 15 5.20 7.32 -3.55
N GLY A 16 6.22 6.56 -3.92
CA GLY A 16 6.60 5.32 -3.26
C GLY A 16 7.06 5.54 -1.82
N ALA A 17 7.85 6.59 -1.56
CA ALA A 17 8.28 6.96 -0.21
C ALA A 17 7.08 7.32 0.68
N PHE A 18 6.15 8.14 0.18
CA PHE A 18 4.93 8.48 0.93
C PHE A 18 4.03 7.27 1.15
N TRP A 19 3.84 6.43 0.14
CA TRP A 19 3.04 5.21 0.25
C TRP A 19 3.64 4.24 1.27
N PHE A 20 4.93 3.90 1.12
CA PHE A 20 5.64 3.01 2.04
C PHE A 20 5.61 3.54 3.47
N GLY A 21 6.02 4.80 3.67
CA GLY A 21 6.05 5.42 4.99
C GLY A 21 4.68 5.45 5.66
N SER A 22 3.63 5.81 4.92
CA SER A 22 2.27 5.82 5.44
C SER A 22 1.77 4.41 5.76
N ALA A 23 2.08 3.42 4.92
CA ALA A 23 1.70 2.02 5.16
C ALA A 23 2.38 1.45 6.42
N MET A 24 3.67 1.75 6.63
CA MET A 24 4.40 1.36 7.85
C MET A 24 3.83 2.05 9.08
N MET A 25 3.61 3.37 9.01
CA MET A 25 3.02 4.16 10.09
C MET A 25 1.64 3.62 10.49
N MET A 26 0.80 3.34 9.49
CA MET A 26 -0.53 2.76 9.72
C MET A 26 -0.45 1.37 10.33
N SER A 27 0.46 0.51 9.87
CA SER A 27 0.51 -0.90 10.26
C SER A 27 1.12 -1.11 11.64
N PHE A 28 2.20 -0.40 11.96
CA PHE A 28 2.98 -0.64 13.18
C PHE A 28 2.63 0.30 14.33
N PHE A 29 2.05 1.46 14.06
CA PHE A 29 1.79 2.48 15.08
C PHE A 29 0.31 2.81 15.17
N ILE A 30 -0.29 3.36 14.11
CA ILE A 30 -1.65 3.90 14.18
C ILE A 30 -2.69 2.79 14.41
N SER A 31 -2.66 1.70 13.63
CA SER A 31 -3.68 0.64 13.77
C SER A 31 -3.61 -0.06 15.14
N PRO A 32 -2.42 -0.43 15.67
CA PRO A 32 -2.31 -0.93 17.04
C PRO A 32 -2.82 0.06 18.08
N SER A 33 -2.48 1.35 17.98
CA SER A 33 -2.97 2.38 18.92
C SER A 33 -4.48 2.54 18.86
N VAL A 34 -5.08 2.49 17.66
CA VAL A 34 -6.54 2.53 17.49
C VAL A 34 -7.20 1.32 18.13
N ALA A 35 -6.62 0.13 18.00
CA ALA A 35 -7.13 -1.08 18.64
C ALA A 35 -7.04 -1.02 20.18
N ALA A 36 -5.97 -0.43 20.71
CA ALA A 36 -5.74 -0.33 22.15
C ALA A 36 -6.63 0.71 22.86
N THR A 37 -7.15 1.71 22.13
CA THR A 37 -7.87 2.86 22.69
C THR A 37 -9.39 2.82 22.47
N SER A 38 -9.92 1.70 21.97
CA SER A 38 -11.36 1.46 21.76
C SER A 38 -12.06 2.64 21.06
N ASP A 39 -13.12 3.21 21.66
CA ASP A 39 -13.97 4.27 21.11
C ASP A 39 -13.18 5.51 20.66
N ALA A 40 -12.19 5.95 21.43
CA ALA A 40 -11.39 7.13 21.09
C ALA A 40 -10.59 6.88 19.80
N GLY A 41 -9.96 5.71 19.70
CA GLY A 41 -9.25 5.26 18.51
C GLY A 41 -10.17 5.11 17.30
N GLN A 42 -11.37 4.56 17.48
CA GLN A 42 -12.35 4.42 16.40
C GLN A 42 -12.82 5.77 15.86
N ARG A 43 -13.06 6.76 16.73
CA ARG A 43 -13.41 8.13 16.33
C ARG A 43 -12.28 8.79 15.56
N PHE A 44 -11.04 8.67 16.05
CA PHE A 44 -9.85 9.17 15.36
C PHE A 44 -9.70 8.56 13.96
N MET A 45 -9.75 7.22 13.86
CA MET A 45 -9.66 6.52 12.58
C MET A 45 -10.81 6.92 11.65
N GLY A 46 -12.03 7.04 12.17
CA GLY A 46 -13.19 7.49 11.40
C GLY A 46 -13.00 8.89 10.80
N HIS A 47 -12.46 9.83 11.59
CA HIS A 47 -12.14 11.17 11.09
C HIS A 47 -11.01 11.16 10.06
N LEU A 48 -9.94 10.41 10.33
CA LEU A 48 -8.78 10.28 9.45
C LEU A 48 -9.15 9.70 8.08
N VAL A 49 -10.08 8.74 8.06
CA VAL A 49 -10.59 8.11 6.83
C VAL A 49 -11.56 9.02 6.10
N LYS A 50 -12.56 9.59 6.78
CA LYS A 50 -13.62 10.38 6.13
C LYS A 50 -13.18 11.79 5.75
N GLN A 51 -12.57 12.52 6.68
CA GLN A 51 -12.18 13.92 6.49
C GLN A 51 -10.74 14.02 6.00
N GLY A 52 -9.83 13.25 6.60
CA GLY A 52 -8.43 13.20 6.18
C GLY A 52 -8.20 12.46 4.86
N ARG A 53 -9.20 11.70 4.38
CA ARG A 53 -9.16 10.91 3.14
C ARG A 53 -7.91 10.02 3.03
N VAL A 54 -7.39 9.55 4.17
CA VAL A 54 -6.08 8.87 4.23
C VAL A 54 -6.03 7.63 3.35
N VAL A 55 -7.11 6.85 3.31
CA VAL A 55 -7.20 5.64 2.48
C VAL A 55 -7.12 6.01 1.01
N THR A 56 -7.87 7.02 0.57
CA THR A 56 -7.85 7.49 -0.82
C THR A 56 -6.48 8.04 -1.21
N ALA A 57 -5.87 8.86 -0.35
CA ALA A 57 -4.55 9.44 -0.61
C ALA A 57 -3.46 8.37 -0.75
N ILE A 58 -3.40 7.42 0.18
CA ILE A 58 -2.45 6.31 0.13
C ILE A 58 -2.68 5.44 -1.11
N SER A 59 -3.94 5.11 -1.45
CA SER A 59 -4.24 4.34 -2.67
C SER A 59 -3.83 5.06 -3.95
N ALA A 60 -4.02 6.38 -4.03
CA ALA A 60 -3.58 7.17 -5.18
C ALA A 60 -2.05 7.17 -5.32
N LEU A 61 -1.33 7.41 -4.23
CA LEU A 61 0.13 7.37 -4.20
C LEU A 61 0.68 5.99 -4.59
N ALA A 62 0.04 4.93 -4.08
CA ALA A 62 0.39 3.56 -4.43
C ALA A 62 0.18 3.27 -5.93
N GLY A 63 -0.95 3.72 -6.49
CA GLY A 63 -1.23 3.61 -7.92
C GLY A 63 -0.21 4.36 -8.77
N ILE A 64 0.14 5.60 -8.41
CA ILE A 64 1.18 6.38 -9.09
C ILE A 64 2.52 5.65 -9.02
N THR A 65 2.89 5.12 -7.86
CA THR A 65 4.15 4.37 -7.67
C THR A 65 4.21 3.17 -8.62
N VAL A 66 3.17 2.34 -8.62
CA VAL A 66 3.11 1.11 -9.42
C VAL A 66 3.14 1.42 -10.91
N LEU A 67 2.32 2.38 -11.37
CA LEU A 67 2.27 2.74 -12.80
C LEU A 67 3.59 3.35 -13.27
N ALA A 68 4.20 4.23 -12.48
CA ALA A 68 5.49 4.82 -12.82
C ALA A 68 6.61 3.78 -12.82
N GLY A 69 6.62 2.85 -11.85
CA GLY A 69 7.59 1.76 -11.78
C GLY A 69 7.47 0.78 -12.95
N ALA A 70 6.24 0.40 -13.30
CA ALA A 70 5.98 -0.44 -14.47
C ALA A 70 6.43 0.24 -15.78
N GLY A 71 6.16 1.54 -15.92
CA GLY A 71 6.62 2.33 -17.06
C GLY A 71 8.15 2.39 -17.17
N LEU A 72 8.85 2.58 -16.05
CA LEU A 72 10.32 2.56 -16.02
C LEU A 72 10.87 1.19 -16.42
N TYR A 73 10.35 0.12 -15.83
CA TYR A 73 10.79 -1.24 -16.15
C TYR A 73 10.52 -1.58 -17.62
N TRP A 74 9.38 -1.17 -18.16
CA TRP A 74 9.04 -1.33 -19.58
C TRP A 74 10.04 -0.62 -20.50
N ILE A 75 10.41 0.62 -20.18
CA ILE A 75 11.37 1.40 -20.96
C ILE A 75 12.76 0.76 -20.91
N ASP A 76 13.27 0.45 -19.72
CA ASP A 76 14.62 -0.11 -19.54
C ASP A 76 14.75 -1.53 -20.12
N SER A 77 13.64 -2.30 -20.12
CA SER A 77 13.57 -3.63 -20.74
C SER A 77 13.30 -3.62 -22.24
N ALA A 78 13.06 -2.45 -22.86
CA ALA A 78 12.59 -2.32 -24.24
C ALA A 78 11.35 -3.18 -24.53
N GLY A 79 10.40 -3.26 -23.59
CA GLY A 79 9.26 -4.18 -23.69
C GLY A 79 9.66 -5.64 -23.52
N PHE A 80 10.58 -5.92 -22.59
CA PHE A 80 11.13 -7.25 -22.29
C PHE A 80 12.04 -7.89 -23.35
N SER A 81 12.39 -7.17 -24.43
CA SER A 81 13.31 -7.67 -25.46
C SER A 81 14.79 -7.41 -25.14
N SER A 82 15.09 -6.53 -24.18
CA SER A 82 16.46 -6.16 -23.81
C SER A 82 17.14 -7.27 -22.97
N PRO A 83 18.43 -7.60 -23.23
CA PRO A 83 19.21 -8.50 -22.37
C PRO A 83 19.31 -8.03 -20.92
N TRP A 84 19.20 -6.71 -20.68
CA TRP A 84 19.19 -6.12 -19.34
C TRP A 84 18.12 -6.76 -18.44
N THR A 85 16.98 -7.16 -19.00
CA THR A 85 15.88 -7.80 -18.28
C THR A 85 16.34 -9.05 -17.51
N TRP A 86 17.30 -9.78 -18.07
CA TRP A 86 17.83 -11.03 -17.51
C TRP A 86 19.15 -10.84 -16.76
N SER A 87 19.63 -9.60 -16.64
CA SER A 87 20.78 -9.27 -15.78
C SER A 87 20.40 -9.34 -14.30
N GLY A 88 21.40 -9.39 -13.41
CA GLY A 88 21.18 -9.31 -11.97
C GLY A 88 20.38 -8.07 -11.56
N THR A 89 20.74 -6.89 -12.10
CA THR A 89 19.99 -5.64 -11.88
C THR A 89 18.52 -5.76 -12.32
N GLY A 90 18.27 -6.23 -13.54
CA GLY A 90 16.92 -6.35 -14.10
C GLY A 90 16.05 -7.29 -13.27
N LEU A 91 16.58 -8.47 -12.92
CA LEU A 91 15.86 -9.46 -12.11
C LEU A 91 15.53 -8.94 -10.71
N VAL A 92 16.45 -8.23 -10.05
CA VAL A 92 16.19 -7.69 -8.70
C VAL A 92 15.15 -6.56 -8.75
N PHE A 93 15.18 -5.70 -9.77
CA PHE A 93 14.12 -4.71 -9.99
C PHE A 93 12.76 -5.38 -10.28
N GLY A 94 12.75 -6.43 -11.11
CA GLY A 94 11.54 -7.19 -11.42
C GLY A 94 10.95 -7.86 -10.18
N LEU A 95 11.80 -8.47 -9.34
CA LEU A 95 11.40 -9.08 -8.06
C LEU A 95 10.87 -8.03 -7.08
N GLY A 96 11.54 -6.89 -6.95
CA GLY A 96 11.04 -5.76 -6.15
C GLY A 96 9.70 -5.24 -6.65
N GLY A 97 9.52 -5.17 -7.98
CA GLY A 97 8.25 -4.82 -8.62
C GLY A 97 7.14 -5.83 -8.28
N ALA A 98 7.44 -7.13 -8.32
CA ALA A 98 6.49 -8.18 -7.94
C ALA A 98 6.04 -8.06 -6.47
N PHE A 99 6.98 -7.85 -5.54
CA PHE A 99 6.64 -7.59 -4.14
C PHE A 99 5.83 -6.29 -3.96
N GLY A 100 6.16 -5.24 -4.71
CA GLY A 100 5.40 -4.00 -4.75
C GLY A 100 3.96 -4.22 -5.21
N LEU A 101 3.73 -5.03 -6.24
CA LEU A 101 2.40 -5.39 -6.72
C LEU A 101 1.60 -6.21 -5.70
N ILE A 102 2.24 -7.17 -5.02
CA ILE A 102 1.62 -7.90 -3.91
C ILE A 102 1.20 -6.91 -2.81
N GLY A 103 2.12 -6.02 -2.41
CA GLY A 103 1.85 -4.95 -1.44
C GLY A 103 0.67 -4.06 -1.85
N PHE A 104 0.59 -3.69 -3.12
CA PHE A 104 -0.50 -2.89 -3.69
C PHE A 104 -1.85 -3.60 -3.64
N ILE A 105 -1.93 -4.86 -4.11
CA ILE A 105 -3.17 -5.65 -4.12
C ILE A 105 -3.73 -5.81 -2.70
N PHE A 106 -2.88 -6.17 -1.74
CA PHE A 106 -3.30 -6.29 -0.34
C PHE A 106 -3.57 -4.92 0.28
N GLY A 107 -2.90 -3.86 -0.15
CA GLY A 107 -3.18 -2.47 0.23
C GLY A 107 -4.59 -2.00 -0.16
N ILE A 108 -5.07 -2.36 -1.35
CA ILE A 108 -6.46 -2.11 -1.78
C ILE A 108 -7.44 -2.84 -0.84
N GLN A 109 -7.15 -4.08 -0.45
CA GLN A 109 -7.98 -4.83 0.48
C GLN A 109 -7.98 -4.18 1.88
N ILE A 110 -6.84 -3.65 2.35
CA ILE A 110 -6.76 -2.89 3.60
C ILE A 110 -7.69 -1.68 3.54
N GLY A 111 -7.55 -0.84 2.51
CA GLY A 111 -8.38 0.35 2.35
C GLY A 111 -9.88 0.02 2.27
N THR A 112 -10.24 -1.04 1.53
CA THR A 112 -11.62 -1.53 1.41
C THR A 112 -12.19 -1.94 2.76
N ASN A 113 -11.46 -2.71 3.56
CA ASN A 113 -11.94 -3.17 4.86
C ASN A 113 -11.99 -2.04 5.90
N ILE A 114 -11.03 -1.10 5.89
CA ILE A 114 -11.08 0.11 6.73
C ILE A 114 -12.32 0.94 6.40
N ASN A 115 -12.59 1.19 5.11
CA ASN A 115 -13.77 1.94 4.69
C ASN A 115 -15.07 1.24 5.08
N LYS A 116 -15.14 -0.10 4.99
CA LYS A 116 -16.30 -0.88 5.46
C LYS A 116 -16.53 -0.68 6.96
N ILE A 117 -15.49 -0.82 7.78
CA ILE A 117 -15.59 -0.61 9.24
C ILE A 117 -16.09 0.80 9.56
N VAL A 118 -15.48 1.82 8.96
CA VAL A 118 -15.82 3.23 9.22
C VAL A 118 -17.22 3.57 8.72
N LYS A 119 -17.64 3.03 7.57
CA LYS A 119 -18.99 3.23 7.03
C LYS A 119 -20.03 2.58 7.92
N THR A 120 -19.92 1.28 8.19
CA THR A 120 -20.86 0.54 9.04
C THR A 120 -20.91 1.13 10.45
N GLY A 121 -19.76 1.50 11.02
CA GLY A 121 -19.69 2.14 12.34
C GLY A 121 -20.45 3.48 12.40
N SER A 122 -20.49 4.24 11.30
CA SER A 122 -21.25 5.49 11.26
C SER A 122 -22.76 5.34 11.04
N GLU A 123 -23.21 4.16 10.63
CA GLU A 123 -24.63 3.84 10.44
C GLU A 123 -25.27 3.30 11.75
N ILE A 124 -24.45 3.02 12.77
CA ILE A 124 -24.93 2.57 14.09
C ILE A 124 -25.57 3.75 14.81
N GLN A 125 -26.89 3.68 15.01
CA GLN A 125 -27.64 4.58 15.89
C GLN A 125 -28.05 3.82 17.14
N GLY A 126 -27.37 4.05 18.26
CA GLY A 126 -27.62 3.32 19.51
C GLY A 126 -26.94 1.95 19.54
N LYS A 127 -27.67 0.89 19.86
CA LYS A 127 -27.10 -0.47 19.97
C LYS A 127 -26.84 -1.07 18.59
N PRO A 128 -25.62 -1.58 18.30
CA PRO A 128 -25.32 -2.25 17.03
C PRO A 128 -26.21 -3.48 16.82
N THR A 129 -26.69 -3.69 15.59
CA THR A 129 -27.36 -4.95 15.24
C THR A 129 -26.33 -6.09 15.15
N PRO A 130 -26.75 -7.36 15.34
CA PRO A 130 -25.86 -8.51 15.17
C PRO A 130 -25.18 -8.56 13.80
N GLU A 131 -25.90 -8.14 12.74
CA GLU A 131 -25.36 -8.07 11.38
C GLU A 131 -24.27 -7.01 11.24
N GLN A 132 -24.50 -5.79 11.75
CA GLN A 132 -23.51 -4.70 11.73
C GLN A 132 -22.23 -5.11 12.47
N MET A 133 -22.39 -5.75 13.63
CA MET A 133 -21.27 -6.26 14.42
C MET A 133 -20.50 -7.36 13.65
N GLY A 134 -21.21 -8.27 13.00
CA GLY A 134 -20.60 -9.31 12.16
C GLY A 134 -19.78 -8.76 11.00
N LEU A 135 -20.28 -7.72 10.31
CA LEU A 135 -19.57 -7.05 9.22
C LEU A 135 -18.26 -6.39 9.69
N ILE A 136 -18.31 -5.67 10.82
CA ILE A 136 -17.13 -5.02 11.41
C ILE A 136 -16.10 -6.07 11.81
N GLN A 137 -16.51 -7.13 12.52
CA GLN A 137 -15.61 -8.20 12.97
C GLN A 137 -14.98 -8.95 11.78
N ALA A 138 -15.76 -9.24 10.74
CA ALA A 138 -15.25 -9.90 9.53
C ALA A 138 -14.19 -9.03 8.84
N ALA A 139 -14.44 -7.73 8.70
CA ALA A 139 -13.49 -6.79 8.13
C ALA A 139 -12.21 -6.67 8.98
N GLN A 140 -12.33 -6.59 10.31
CA GLN A 140 -11.19 -6.59 11.22
C GLN A 140 -10.37 -7.88 11.13
N LYS A 141 -11.02 -9.04 11.04
CA LYS A 141 -10.33 -10.33 10.85
C LYS A 141 -9.54 -10.36 9.55
N ARG A 142 -10.11 -9.82 8.46
CA ARG A 142 -9.38 -9.68 7.19
C ARG A 142 -8.16 -8.78 7.34
N LEU A 143 -8.29 -7.62 7.99
CA LEU A 143 -7.16 -6.70 8.22
C LEU A 143 -5.99 -7.36 8.96
N LYS A 144 -6.25 -8.22 9.95
CA LYS A 144 -5.20 -8.97 10.66
C LYS A 144 -4.40 -9.91 9.75
N VAL A 145 -4.98 -10.36 8.65
CA VAL A 145 -4.31 -11.23 7.66
C VAL A 145 -3.62 -10.40 6.59
N VAL A 146 -4.32 -9.45 5.97
CA VAL A 146 -3.80 -8.71 4.82
C VAL A 146 -2.77 -7.64 5.20
N GLY A 147 -2.85 -7.10 6.42
CA GLY A 147 -1.96 -6.07 6.94
C GLY A 147 -0.49 -6.51 6.91
N PRO A 148 -0.13 -7.60 7.61
CA PRO A 148 1.24 -8.11 7.61
C PRO A 148 1.74 -8.49 6.21
N ILE A 149 0.89 -9.12 5.38
CA ILE A 149 1.27 -9.51 4.02
C ILE A 149 1.65 -8.27 3.20
N SER A 150 0.83 -7.22 3.23
CA SER A 150 1.13 -5.97 2.54
C SER A 150 2.40 -5.33 3.09
N ALA A 151 2.53 -5.22 4.42
CA ALA A 151 3.66 -4.55 5.05
C ALA A 151 5.00 -5.24 4.75
N TYR A 152 5.09 -6.55 4.93
CA TYR A 152 6.33 -7.29 4.65
C TYR A 152 6.65 -7.33 3.15
N SER A 153 5.64 -7.40 2.29
CA SER A 153 5.86 -7.31 0.84
C SER A 153 6.46 -5.96 0.46
N LEU A 154 5.97 -4.86 1.03
CA LEU A 154 6.53 -3.53 0.78
C LEU A 154 7.95 -3.37 1.33
N ILE A 155 8.27 -3.97 2.48
CA ILE A 155 9.63 -4.01 3.01
C ILE A 155 10.57 -4.73 2.04
N LEU A 156 10.18 -5.92 1.56
CA LEU A 156 10.96 -6.68 0.59
C LEU A 156 11.12 -5.91 -0.73
N ALA A 157 10.06 -5.23 -1.20
CA ALA A 157 10.12 -4.37 -2.37
C ALA A 157 11.18 -3.27 -2.22
N VAL A 158 11.18 -2.54 -1.10
CA VAL A 158 12.16 -1.48 -0.84
C VAL A 158 13.58 -2.05 -0.74
N ILE A 159 13.77 -3.20 -0.09
CA ILE A 159 15.07 -3.87 -0.02
C ILE A 159 15.57 -4.16 -1.44
N CYS A 160 14.79 -4.85 -2.27
CA CYS A 160 15.13 -5.14 -3.67
C CYS A 160 15.48 -3.86 -4.44
N MET A 161 14.64 -2.83 -4.37
CA MET A 161 14.87 -1.55 -5.06
C MET A 161 16.16 -0.85 -4.62
N SER A 162 16.49 -0.94 -3.33
CA SER A 162 17.69 -0.31 -2.77
C SER A 162 18.99 -1.02 -3.16
N VAL A 163 18.93 -2.34 -3.33
CA VAL A 163 20.12 -3.16 -3.64
C VAL A 163 20.31 -3.40 -5.13
N ALA A 164 19.25 -3.33 -5.95
CA ALA A 164 19.28 -3.67 -7.38
C ALA A 164 20.46 -3.05 -8.13
N ARG A 165 20.80 -1.81 -7.82
CA ARG A 165 21.91 -1.06 -8.46
C ARG A 165 23.32 -1.63 -8.21
N TYR A 166 23.47 -2.56 -7.27
CA TYR A 166 24.76 -3.19 -6.94
C TYR A 166 24.94 -4.58 -7.56
N TRP A 167 23.94 -5.08 -8.28
CA TRP A 167 23.99 -6.40 -8.92
C TRP A 167 24.41 -6.24 -10.39
N PHE A 168 25.70 -6.44 -10.68
CA PHE A 168 26.27 -6.37 -12.03
C PHE A 168 26.15 -7.71 -12.78
#